data_AF-A0A5D3YQS5-F1
#
_entry.id   AF-A0A5D3YQS5-F1
#
_cell.length_a   1.000
_cell.length_b   1.000
_cell.length_c   1.000
_cell.angle_alpha   90.00
_cell.angle_beta   90.00
_cell.angle_gamma   90.00
#
_symmetry.space_group_name_H-M   'P 1'
#
loop_
_entity.id
_entity.type
_entity.pdbx_description
1 polymer ?
#
loop_
_entity_poly.entity_id
_entity_poly.type
_entity_poly.pdbx_seq_one_letter_code
_entity_poly.pdbx_strand_id
1 'polypeptide(L)'
;MFFESDFHEIFIPAFFAVVLCMVGYYYWQGQRKNELEQAISLLKVNTFAVGLLAILLWFLLPSTPSLSSFGFPETVKEIESKEQLLNYLQEYNQAIVRITQVVYWFIFIIVWWFLAAVYSVTKVLNNQQGKEYFKTVKEKFSA
;
A
#
# COMPACT_ATOMS: atom_id res chain seq x y z
N MET A 1 20.49 17.19 4.29
CA MET A 1 20.60 16.58 2.94
C MET A 1 20.51 15.05 2.94
N PHE A 2 20.46 14.39 4.10
CA PHE A 2 20.52 12.92 4.22
C PHE A 2 19.17 12.19 4.30
N PHE A 3 18.03 12.85 4.14
CA PHE A 3 16.75 12.27 4.57
C PHE A 3 15.69 12.06 3.48
N GLU A 4 15.88 12.64 2.29
CA GLU A 4 15.07 12.29 1.10
C GLU A 4 15.57 11.02 0.42
N SER A 5 16.89 10.76 0.47
CA SER A 5 17.49 9.55 -0.12
C SER A 5 17.14 8.32 0.71
N ASP A 6 17.20 8.39 2.04
CA ASP A 6 16.83 7.29 2.95
C ASP A 6 15.43 6.71 2.69
N PHE A 7 14.42 7.55 2.43
CA PHE A 7 13.06 7.05 2.21
C PHE A 7 12.98 6.19 0.95
N HIS A 8 13.48 6.70 -0.17
CA HIS A 8 13.43 6.00 -1.45
C HIS A 8 14.37 4.80 -1.46
N GLU A 9 15.53 4.90 -0.83
CA GLU A 9 16.52 3.83 -0.68
C GLU A 9 15.97 2.63 0.12
N ILE A 10 15.09 2.85 1.09
CA ILE A 10 14.47 1.76 1.87
C ILE A 10 13.17 1.28 1.22
N PHE A 11 12.31 2.22 0.82
CA PHE A 11 10.97 1.91 0.33
C PHE A 11 10.99 1.23 -1.04
N ILE A 12 11.81 1.71 -1.98
CA ILE A 12 11.82 1.17 -3.36
C ILE A 12 12.27 -0.29 -3.37
N PRO A 13 13.39 -0.70 -2.74
CA PRO A 13 13.79 -2.11 -2.74
C PRO A 13 12.79 -3.00 -2.02
N ALA A 14 12.20 -2.53 -0.92
CA ALA A 14 11.17 -3.29 -0.21
C ALA A 14 9.92 -3.49 -1.07
N PHE A 15 9.47 -2.44 -1.78
CA PHE A 15 8.35 -2.53 -2.71
C PHE A 15 8.63 -3.53 -3.84
N PHE A 16 9.80 -3.46 -4.46
CA PHE A 16 10.20 -4.43 -5.50
C PHE A 16 10.30 -5.85 -4.97
N ALA A 17 10.85 -6.07 -3.77
CA ALA A 17 10.92 -7.39 -3.16
C ALA A 17 9.53 -7.99 -2.94
N VAL A 18 8.58 -7.19 -2.44
CA VAL A 18 7.19 -7.61 -2.24
C VAL A 18 6.52 -7.96 -3.57
N VAL A 19 6.71 -7.16 -4.61
CA VAL A 19 6.17 -7.43 -5.96
C VAL A 19 6.79 -8.71 -6.55
N LEU A 20 8.10 -8.91 -6.43
CA LEU A 20 8.78 -10.12 -6.90
C LEU A 20 8.26 -11.38 -6.19
N CYS A 21 8.08 -11.32 -4.87
CA CYS A 21 7.49 -12.41 -4.09
C CYS A 21 6.05 -12.72 -4.54
N MET A 22 5.25 -11.69 -4.82
CA MET A 22 3.88 -11.88 -5.32
C MET A 22 3.85 -12.55 -6.71
N VAL A 23 4.70 -12.09 -7.63
CA VAL A 23 4.80 -12.69 -8.98
C VAL A 23 5.30 -14.13 -8.88
N GLY A 24 6.33 -14.38 -8.07
CA GLY A 24 6.85 -15.73 -7.84
C GLY A 24 5.79 -16.66 -7.24
N TYR A 25 5.02 -16.18 -6.27
CA TYR A 25 3.90 -16.93 -5.71
C TYR A 25 2.83 -17.24 -6.77
N TYR A 26 2.49 -16.27 -7.62
CA TYR A 26 1.52 -16.46 -8.70
C TYR A 26 1.96 -17.53 -9.69
N TYR A 27 3.23 -17.53 -10.10
CA TYR A 27 3.79 -18.56 -10.98
C TYR A 27 3.84 -19.94 -10.32
N TRP A 28 4.22 -20.01 -9.03
CA TRP A 28 4.30 -21.29 -8.32
C TRP A 28 2.93 -21.88 -8.02
N GLN A 29 1.92 -21.04 -7.75
CA GLN A 29 0.60 -21.54 -7.35
C GLN A 29 -0.05 -22.43 -8.42
N GLY A 30 0.36 -22.35 -9.69
CA GLY A 30 -0.11 -23.21 -10.77
C GLY A 30 -1.60 -23.02 -11.06
N GLN A 31 -2.08 -23.53 -12.18
CA GLN A 31 -3.51 -23.45 -12.52
C GLN A 31 -4.34 -24.32 -11.56
N ARG A 32 -4.77 -23.76 -10.43
CA ARG A 32 -5.78 -24.39 -9.59
C ARG A 32 -7.07 -24.57 -10.40
N LYS A 33 -7.68 -25.75 -10.29
CA LYS A 33 -8.88 -26.13 -11.06
C LYS A 33 -10.12 -25.28 -10.71
N ASN A 34 -10.12 -24.61 -9.56
CA ASN A 34 -11.23 -23.81 -9.06
C ASN A 34 -10.87 -22.31 -9.08
N GLU A 35 -11.49 -21.56 -9.99
CA GLU A 35 -11.24 -20.12 -10.21
C GLU A 35 -11.56 -19.27 -8.96
N LEU A 36 -12.54 -19.69 -8.17
CA LEU A 36 -12.94 -18.99 -6.95
C LEU A 36 -11.91 -19.16 -5.83
N GLU A 37 -11.37 -20.36 -5.64
CA GLU A 37 -10.27 -20.60 -4.69
C GLU A 37 -9.00 -19.85 -5.10
N GLN A 38 -8.73 -19.76 -6.40
CA GLN A 38 -7.59 -19.01 -6.91
C GLN A 38 -7.74 -17.50 -6.61
N ALA A 39 -8.91 -16.92 -6.88
CA ALA A 39 -9.17 -15.51 -6.58
C ALA A 39 -9.11 -15.20 -5.08
N ILE A 40 -9.68 -16.08 -4.24
CA ILE A 40 -9.59 -15.93 -2.78
C ILE A 40 -8.14 -16.02 -2.31
N SER A 41 -7.36 -16.97 -2.84
CA SER A 41 -5.96 -17.10 -2.47
C SER A 41 -5.14 -15.89 -2.90
N LEU A 42 -5.40 -15.34 -4.09
CA LEU A 42 -4.76 -14.13 -4.56
C LEU A 42 -5.11 -12.94 -3.67
N LEU A 43 -6.38 -12.78 -3.32
CA LEU A 43 -6.82 -11.71 -2.44
C LEU A 43 -6.15 -11.80 -1.07
N LYS A 44 -6.05 -13.01 -0.48
CA LYS A 44 -5.33 -13.24 0.78
C LYS A 44 -3.86 -12.80 0.71
N VAL A 45 -3.16 -13.20 -0.35
CA VAL A 45 -1.74 -12.86 -0.55
C VAL A 45 -1.57 -11.36 -0.77
N ASN A 46 -2.44 -10.76 -1.58
CA ASN A 46 -2.42 -9.32 -1.83
C ASN A 46 -2.67 -8.52 -0.54
N THR A 47 -3.63 -8.95 0.28
CA THR A 47 -3.90 -8.32 1.58
C THR A 47 -2.72 -8.45 2.54
N PHE A 48 -2.06 -9.61 2.57
CA PHE A 48 -0.86 -9.79 3.39
C PHE A 48 0.30 -8.90 2.91
N ALA A 49 0.53 -8.82 1.60
CA ALA A 49 1.55 -7.99 0.99
C ALA A 49 1.32 -6.49 1.26
N VAL A 50 0.08 -6.04 1.14
CA VAL A 50 -0.34 -4.67 1.44
C VAL A 50 -0.20 -4.37 2.93
N GLY A 51 -0.57 -5.31 3.80
CA GLY A 51 -0.35 -5.18 5.24
C GLY A 51 1.13 -4.99 5.59
N LEU A 52 2.02 -5.76 4.96
CA LEU A 52 3.46 -5.65 5.15
C LEU A 52 3.99 -4.28 4.68
N LEU A 53 3.55 -3.82 3.51
CA LEU A 53 3.91 -2.49 3.01
C LEU A 53 3.37 -1.35 3.89
N ALA A 54 2.15 -1.50 4.42
CA ALA A 54 1.55 -0.53 5.33
C ALA A 54 2.32 -0.43 6.65
N ILE A 55 2.76 -1.58 7.21
CA ILE A 55 3.62 -1.61 8.39
C ILE A 55 4.98 -0.95 8.09
N LEU A 56 5.56 -1.22 6.93
CA LEU A 56 6.83 -0.59 6.53
C LEU A 56 6.68 0.93 6.37
N LEU A 57 5.60 1.39 5.73
CA LEU A 57 5.29 2.82 5.63
C LEU A 57 5.08 3.47 7.00
N TRP A 58 4.49 2.75 7.95
CA TRP A 58 4.36 3.20 9.33
C TRP A 58 5.72 3.44 9.99
N PHE A 59 6.69 2.54 9.80
CA PHE A 59 8.05 2.72 10.30
C PHE A 59 8.82 3.86 9.59
N LEU A 60 8.44 4.20 8.36
CA LEU A 60 9.03 5.32 7.62
C LEU A 60 8.42 6.68 7.97
N LEU A 61 7.35 6.72 8.79
CA LEU A 61 6.88 7.98 9.34
C LEU A 61 7.96 8.61 10.23
N PRO A 62 8.18 9.93 10.14
CA PRO A 62 9.10 10.58 11.03
C PRO A 62 8.64 10.35 12.47
N SER A 63 9.51 9.76 13.29
CA SER A 63 9.25 9.49 14.71
C SER A 63 9.25 10.76 15.57
N THR A 64 9.26 11.93 14.93
CA THR A 64 9.32 13.22 15.61
C THR A 64 8.06 13.44 16.43
N PRO A 65 8.17 13.80 17.72
CA PRO A 65 7.05 14.30 18.53
C PRO A 65 6.55 15.69 18.08
N SER A 66 6.91 16.13 16.88
CA SER A 66 6.67 17.48 16.33
C SER A 66 5.18 17.79 16.13
N LEU A 67 4.31 16.78 16.15
CA LEU A 67 2.86 16.96 16.05
C LEU A 67 2.16 16.98 17.41
N SER A 68 2.81 16.61 18.51
CA SER A 68 2.12 16.46 19.81
C SER A 68 2.85 16.96 21.06
N SER A 69 4.18 17.12 21.08
CA SER A 69 4.86 17.36 22.38
C SER A 69 6.19 18.12 22.38
N PHE A 70 6.74 18.57 21.24
CA PHE A 70 7.81 19.58 21.31
C PHE A 70 7.16 20.95 21.41
N GLY A 71 7.34 21.60 22.57
CA GLY A 71 6.72 22.88 22.91
C GLY A 71 6.79 23.86 21.76
N PHE A 72 5.62 24.21 21.23
CA PHE A 72 5.51 25.43 20.45
C PHE A 72 6.09 26.54 21.32
N PRO A 73 7.02 27.37 20.81
CA PRO A 73 7.44 28.52 21.56
C PRO A 73 6.20 29.38 21.77
N GLU A 74 5.65 29.36 22.99
CA GLU A 74 4.43 30.10 23.32
C GLU A 74 4.71 31.61 23.31
N THR A 75 6.00 31.99 23.33
CA THR A 75 6.44 33.37 23.32
C THR A 75 7.62 33.60 22.35
N VAL A 76 7.63 34.77 21.72
CA VAL A 76 8.71 35.24 20.81
C VAL A 76 10.07 35.34 21.53
N LYS A 77 10.08 35.30 22.87
CA LYS A 77 11.29 35.36 23.71
C LYS A 77 12.11 34.06 23.70
N GLU A 78 11.52 32.93 23.34
CA GLU A 78 12.22 31.64 23.27
C GLU A 78 12.98 31.44 21.95
N ILE A 79 12.72 32.29 20.96
CA ILE A 79 13.46 32.36 19.71
C ILE A 79 14.58 33.39 19.92
N GLU A 80 15.66 32.97 20.59
CA GLU A 80 16.80 33.84 20.89
C GLU A 80 17.56 34.26 19.61
N SER A 81 17.40 33.54 18.49
CA SER A 81 18.09 33.83 17.23
C SER A 81 17.27 33.50 15.97
N LYS A 82 17.53 34.26 14.89
CA LYS A 82 16.96 34.01 13.55
C LYS A 82 17.33 32.64 12.99
N GLU A 83 18.50 32.11 13.38
CA GLU A 83 19.01 30.81 12.95
C GLU A 83 18.21 29.65 13.57
N GLN A 84 17.85 29.74 14.86
CA GLN A 84 17.00 28.74 15.52
C GLN A 84 15.60 28.68 14.89
N LEU A 85 15.00 29.83 14.55
CA LEU A 85 13.72 29.86 13.86
C LEU A 85 13.80 29.22 12.47
N LEU A 86 14.86 29.52 11.71
CA LEU A 86 15.06 28.94 10.38
C LEU A 86 15.21 27.42 10.46
N ASN A 87 16.00 26.93 11.43
CA ASN A 87 16.18 25.49 11.64
C ASN A 87 14.87 24.81 12.04
N TYR A 88 14.08 25.41 12.92
CA TYR A 88 12.77 24.89 13.32
C TYR A 88 11.80 24.78 12.13
N LEU A 89 11.70 25.85 11.32
CA LEU A 89 10.84 25.84 10.13
C LEU A 89 11.31 24.83 9.09
N GLN A 90 12.63 24.65 8.94
CA GLN A 90 13.18 23.64 8.03
C GLN A 90 12.89 22.22 8.50
N GLU A 91 13.06 21.93 9.78
CA GLU A 91 12.76 20.61 10.37
C GLU A 91 11.28 20.26 10.25
N TYR A 92 10.39 21.23 10.52
CA TYR A 92 8.95 21.06 10.36
C TYR A 92 8.54 20.83 8.91
N ASN A 93 9.09 21.63 7.98
CA ASN A 93 8.82 21.46 6.56
C ASN A 93 9.30 20.08 6.07
N GLN A 94 10.46 19.62 6.52
CA GLN A 94 10.98 18.29 6.20
C GLN A 94 10.07 17.18 6.73
N ALA A 95 9.58 17.29 7.98
CA ALA A 95 8.64 16.33 8.55
C ALA A 95 7.33 16.28 7.76
N ILE A 96 6.77 17.43 7.37
CA ILE A 96 5.56 17.50 6.54
C ILE A 96 5.78 16.83 5.19
N VAL A 97 6.88 17.13 4.51
CA VAL A 97 7.19 16.52 3.20
C VAL A 97 7.27 15.00 3.33
N ARG A 98 7.92 14.47 4.37
CA ARG A 98 8.00 13.03 4.61
C ARG A 98 6.64 12.41 4.92
N ILE A 99 5.83 13.02 5.77
CA ILE A 99 4.47 12.55 6.06
C ILE A 99 3.66 12.52 4.76
N THR A 100 3.78 13.56 3.93
CA THR A 100 3.08 13.66 2.64
C THR A 100 3.49 12.53 1.70
N GLN A 101 4.80 12.23 1.61
CA GLN A 101 5.31 11.10 0.82
C GLN A 101 4.76 9.75 1.31
N VAL A 102 4.79 9.51 2.63
CA VAL A 102 4.25 8.27 3.23
C VAL A 102 2.75 8.13 2.96
N VAL A 103 1.98 9.20 3.18
CA VAL A 103 0.54 9.22 2.96
C VAL A 103 0.20 9.00 1.48
N TYR A 104 0.94 9.62 0.57
CA TYR A 104 0.77 9.43 -0.87
C TYR A 104 0.93 7.95 -1.26
N TRP A 105 2.01 7.31 -0.82
CA TRP A 105 2.25 5.89 -1.09
C TRP A 105 1.24 4.97 -0.40
N PHE A 106 0.83 5.30 0.82
CA PHE A 106 -0.21 4.57 1.53
C PHE A 106 -1.53 4.59 0.77
N ILE A 107 -1.99 5.77 0.36
CA ILE A 107 -3.22 5.93 -0.43
C ILE A 107 -3.11 5.17 -1.75
N PHE A 108 -1.99 5.30 -2.45
CA PHE A 108 -1.75 4.62 -3.73
C PHE A 108 -1.88 3.09 -3.57
N ILE A 109 -1.20 2.50 -2.58
CA ILE A 109 -1.23 1.05 -2.33
C ILE A 109 -2.64 0.58 -1.96
N ILE A 110 -3.35 1.33 -1.10
CA ILE A 110 -4.71 0.97 -0.66
C ILE A 110 -5.69 1.03 -1.84
N VAL A 111 -5.68 2.10 -2.62
CA VAL A 111 -6.55 2.24 -3.79
C VAL A 111 -6.25 1.16 -4.82
N TRP A 112 -4.98 0.88 -5.08
CA TRP A 112 -4.58 -0.18 -6.00
C TRP A 112 -5.05 -1.56 -5.54
N TRP A 113 -4.82 -1.88 -4.26
CA TRP A 113 -5.28 -3.14 -3.67
C TRP A 113 -6.81 -3.28 -3.76
N PHE A 114 -7.54 -2.22 -3.46
CA PHE A 114 -8.99 -2.21 -3.52
C PHE A 114 -9.49 -2.48 -4.95
N LEU A 115 -8.92 -1.79 -5.94
CA LEU A 115 -9.24 -2.03 -7.36
C LEU A 115 -8.92 -3.47 -7.78
N ALA A 116 -7.76 -4.00 -7.38
CA ALA A 116 -7.38 -5.37 -7.67
C ALA A 116 -8.34 -6.39 -7.03
N ALA A 117 -8.79 -6.14 -5.80
CA ALA A 117 -9.75 -6.97 -5.09
C ALA A 117 -11.10 -6.98 -5.83
N VAL A 118 -11.64 -5.80 -6.15
CA VAL A 118 -12.90 -5.67 -6.91
C VAL A 118 -12.79 -6.36 -8.27
N TYR A 119 -11.71 -6.15 -9.01
CA TYR A 119 -11.48 -6.81 -10.29
C TYR A 119 -11.47 -8.33 -10.16
N SER A 120 -10.76 -8.86 -9.16
CA SER A 120 -10.65 -10.32 -8.95
C SER A 120 -12.02 -10.96 -8.67
N VAL A 121 -12.85 -10.31 -7.86
CA VAL A 121 -14.18 -10.81 -7.48
C VAL A 121 -15.13 -10.73 -8.68
N THR A 122 -15.21 -9.58 -9.35
CA THR A 122 -16.08 -9.37 -10.51
C THR A 122 -15.75 -10.34 -11.64
N LYS A 123 -14.47 -10.62 -11.88
CA LYS A 123 -14.03 -11.59 -12.87
C LYS A 123 -14.56 -13.00 -12.58
N VAL A 124 -14.50 -13.45 -11.33
CA VAL A 124 -15.00 -14.78 -10.94
C VAL A 124 -16.51 -14.86 -11.09
N LEU A 125 -17.25 -13.83 -10.65
CA LEU A 125 -18.71 -13.80 -10.76
C LEU A 125 -19.18 -13.88 -12.22
N ASN A 126 -18.57 -13.10 -13.12
CA ASN A 126 -18.89 -13.16 -14.55
C ASN A 126 -18.58 -14.53 -15.16
N ASN A 127 -17.47 -15.15 -14.78
CA ASN A 127 -17.11 -16.49 -15.26
C ASN A 127 -18.08 -17.57 -14.76
N GLN A 128 -18.55 -17.48 -13.51
CA GLN A 128 -19.52 -18.43 -12.96
C GLN A 128 -20.89 -18.31 -13.65
N GLN A 129 -21.39 -17.09 -13.87
CA GLN A 129 -22.64 -16.85 -14.60
C GLN A 129 -22.58 -17.41 -16.03
N GLY A 130 -21.46 -17.20 -16.73
CA GLY A 130 -21.25 -17.77 -18.07
C GLY A 130 -21.30 -19.30 -18.04
N LYS A 131 -20.59 -19.94 -17.10
CA LYS A 131 -20.57 -21.41 -16.98
C LYS A 131 -21.96 -22.00 -16.68
N GLU A 132 -22.75 -21.36 -15.81
CA GLU A 132 -24.11 -21.81 -15.52
C GLU A 132 -25.02 -21.72 -16.74
N TYR A 133 -24.98 -20.61 -17.48
CA TYR A 133 -25.76 -20.43 -18.71
C TYR A 133 -25.42 -21.50 -19.76
N PHE A 134 -24.14 -21.75 -20.02
CA PHE A 134 -23.71 -22.79 -20.96
C PHE A 134 -24.17 -24.19 -20.53
N LYS A 135 -24.18 -24.47 -19.22
CA LYS A 135 -24.66 -25.75 -18.68
C LYS A 135 -26.15 -25.93 -18.92
N THR A 136 -26.98 -24.93 -18.64
CA THR A 136 -28.44 -24.99 -18.87
C THR A 136 -28.79 -25.15 -20.35
N VAL A 137 -28.07 -24.43 -21.22
CA VAL A 137 -28.24 -24.57 -22.67
C VAL A 137 -27.88 -25.99 -23.12
N LYS A 138 -26.73 -26.53 -22.69
CA LYS A 138 -26.30 -27.88 -23.06
C LYS A 138 -27.30 -28.95 -22.61
N GLU A 139 -27.78 -28.90 -21.37
CA GLU A 139 -28.77 -29.85 -20.85
C GLU A 139 -30.07 -29.83 -21.65
N LYS A 140 -30.50 -28.64 -22.10
CA LYS A 140 -31.71 -28.46 -22.93
C LYS A 140 -31.59 -29.03 -24.35
N PHE A 141 -30.38 -29.09 -24.90
CA PHE A 141 -30.12 -29.62 -26.26
C PHE A 141 -29.67 -31.09 -26.29
N SER A 142 -29.40 -31.69 -25.12
CA SER A 142 -29.03 -33.10 -24.98
C SER A 142 -30.20 -34.01 -24.55
N ALA A 143 -31.38 -33.44 -24.32
CA ALA A 143 -32.64 -34.13 -24.04
C ALA A 143 -33.52 -34.17 -25.30
#